data_AF-A0A0C9MFS3-F1
#
_entry.id   AF-A0A0C9MFS3-F1
#
_cell.length_a   1.000
_cell.length_b   1.000
_cell.length_c   1.000
_cell.angle_alpha   90.00
_cell.angle_beta   90.00
_cell.angle_gamma   90.00
#
_symmetry.space_group_name_H-M   'P 1'
#
loop_
_entity.id
_entity.type
_entity.pdbx_description
1 polymer ?
#
loop_
_entity_poly.entity_id
_entity_poly.type
_entity_poly.pdbx_seq_one_letter_code
_entity_poly.pdbx_strand_id
1 'polypeptide(L)'
;MVLVLAIGDLHIPHRSYGLPNKFKKLLVPGKIQKILCTGNTVDKETFDYLRTIAGDIVAVKGDFDETSSNLPQAKVITEGQLRIGIIHGHQVIPWGDAEALDITARQMEVDVLLSGHTHKFEAYEYNGRFFINPGSATGAYSSIPDANEPIPSFVLMDIQGSSVVTYVYKLIDDEVKVEKLEYKCSTDTKMFGGESKGRENSPFKIYYELHGNGPQHVVLIMGLNSSCLAWELQTKYLAGTGKYTVLIFENRGMGLSDAPSGLYSTVQMAHDVIDLLDHLGWKEGVHLDGVSMGGMISLELVSTWPERFASVVLTSTTAGRQVPPLKAITTLGSLIFIRDPKLKIGRAMDIVYPPEWLAAKPTSEDPEMVKFDTNRDMVVSMALARIDRSKPQSLGGNIGQMAACLRHYVSDERLLKIRQSGIPVLVVTGTWDNLVNPKNSFHISKVLDCPLEQFEGSGHGLPGEQPVRYNELIDQHFSKSAGIDF
;
A
#
# COMPACT_ATOMS: atom_id res chain seq x y z
N MET A 1 23.83 -3.11 12.30
CA MET A 1 23.69 -2.02 13.29
C MET A 1 24.46 -0.85 12.73
N VAL A 2 23.78 0.23 12.39
CA VAL A 2 24.39 1.44 11.84
C VAL A 2 23.89 2.60 12.66
N LEU A 3 24.81 3.32 13.30
CA LEU A 3 24.51 4.51 14.08
C LEU A 3 24.61 5.75 13.18
N VAL A 4 23.46 6.36 12.97
CA VAL A 4 23.27 7.48 12.05
C VAL A 4 22.91 8.74 12.84
N LEU A 5 23.63 9.84 12.61
CA LEU A 5 23.31 11.14 13.19
C LEU A 5 22.34 11.89 12.26
N ALA A 6 21.17 12.27 12.75
CA ALA A 6 20.28 13.23 12.10
C ALA A 6 20.45 14.62 12.76
N ILE A 7 20.79 15.63 11.97
CA ILE A 7 21.14 16.97 12.46
C ILE A 7 20.79 18.05 11.42
N GLY A 8 20.39 19.24 11.85
CA GLY A 8 20.12 20.35 10.92
C GLY A 8 19.78 21.64 11.64
N ASP A 9 19.43 22.66 10.87
CA ASP A 9 19.04 23.98 11.37
C ASP A 9 20.09 24.57 12.32
N LEU A 10 21.37 24.49 11.89
CA LEU A 10 22.51 25.02 12.64
C LEU A 10 22.55 26.55 12.59
N HIS A 11 22.29 27.12 11.41
CA HIS A 11 22.34 28.55 11.13
C HIS A 11 23.64 29.26 11.58
N ILE A 12 24.78 28.58 11.43
CA ILE A 12 26.08 29.15 11.78
C ILE A 12 26.67 29.84 10.53
N PRO A 13 27.06 31.12 10.58
CA PRO A 13 27.19 31.96 11.78
C PRO A 13 26.01 32.93 12.00
N HIS A 14 24.97 32.90 11.15
CA HIS A 14 23.96 33.96 11.09
C HIS A 14 23.04 34.05 12.31
N ARG A 15 22.57 32.91 12.86
CA ARG A 15 21.65 32.88 14.02
C ARG A 15 22.28 32.25 15.26
N SER A 16 23.43 31.61 15.12
CA SER A 16 24.21 31.08 16.23
C SER A 16 25.71 31.10 15.90
N TYR A 17 26.54 31.27 16.93
CA TYR A 17 28.00 31.29 16.79
C TYR A 17 28.64 29.89 16.79
N GLY A 18 27.87 28.84 17.13
CA GLY A 18 28.40 27.48 17.15
C GLY A 18 27.52 26.49 17.89
N LEU A 19 27.83 25.19 17.72
CA LEU A 19 27.21 24.14 18.51
C LEU A 19 27.52 24.29 20.01
N PRO A 20 26.57 23.96 20.90
CA PRO A 20 26.81 23.92 22.33
C PRO A 20 28.01 23.03 22.69
N ASN A 21 28.82 23.47 23.67
CA ASN A 21 30.04 22.76 24.07
C ASN A 21 29.77 21.32 24.52
N LYS A 22 28.61 21.06 25.14
CA LYS A 22 28.22 19.70 25.55
C LYS A 22 27.93 18.80 24.34
N PHE A 23 27.32 19.34 23.27
CA PHE A 23 27.11 18.60 22.03
C PHE A 23 28.42 18.32 21.30
N LYS A 24 29.34 19.30 21.22
CA LYS A 24 30.68 19.09 20.63
C LYS A 24 31.46 17.95 21.28
N LYS A 25 31.31 17.76 22.60
CA LYS A 25 31.96 16.65 23.34
C LYS A 25 31.34 15.28 23.04
N LEU A 26 30.08 15.24 22.59
CA LEU A 26 29.37 14.01 22.24
C LEU A 26 29.58 13.62 20.77
N LEU A 27 29.67 14.61 19.89
CA LEU A 27 29.87 14.44 18.45
C LEU A 27 31.36 14.23 18.13
N VAL A 28 31.89 13.09 18.56
CA VAL A 28 33.29 12.69 18.34
C VAL A 28 33.43 11.72 17.17
N PRO A 29 34.52 11.80 16.39
CA PRO A 29 34.74 10.88 15.27
C PRO A 29 34.86 9.40 15.70
N GLY A 30 34.48 8.49 14.80
CA GLY A 30 34.67 7.04 14.96
C GLY A 30 33.52 6.28 15.64
N LYS A 31 32.54 6.98 16.23
CA LYS A 31 31.32 6.36 16.80
C LYS A 31 30.12 6.42 15.85
N ILE A 32 30.00 7.50 15.09
CA ILE A 32 28.91 7.76 14.15
C ILE A 32 29.38 7.32 12.76
N GLN A 33 28.62 6.46 12.08
CA GLN A 33 29.01 5.96 10.76
C GLN A 33 28.54 6.88 9.63
N LYS A 34 27.39 7.55 9.81
CA LYS A 34 26.75 8.38 8.78
C LYS A 34 26.06 9.58 9.38
N ILE A 35 26.03 10.70 8.65
CA ILE A 35 25.30 11.91 9.00
C ILE A 35 24.23 12.18 7.95
N LEU A 36 22.99 12.38 8.39
CA LEU A 36 21.87 12.86 7.58
C LEU A 36 21.56 14.29 8.00
N CYS A 37 21.89 15.24 7.13
CA CYS A 37 21.72 16.66 7.40
C CYS A 37 20.48 17.22 6.71
N THR A 38 19.54 17.77 7.48
CA THR A 38 18.31 18.36 6.92
C THR A 38 18.54 19.75 6.30
N GLY A 39 19.73 20.33 6.40
CA GLY A 39 20.08 21.62 5.79
C GLY A 39 20.22 22.76 6.79
N ASN A 40 20.36 24.00 6.29
CA ASN A 40 20.64 25.21 7.05
C ASN A 40 21.95 25.11 7.87
N THR A 41 23.00 24.59 7.23
CA THR A 41 24.38 24.72 7.73
C THR A 41 24.96 26.10 7.47
N VAL A 42 24.39 26.83 6.49
CA VAL A 42 24.72 28.18 6.04
C VAL A 42 26.09 28.28 5.38
N ASP A 43 27.19 28.10 6.12
CA ASP A 43 28.54 28.23 5.59
C ASP A 43 29.21 26.89 5.30
N LYS A 44 30.25 26.94 4.46
CA LYS A 44 31.02 25.75 4.06
C LYS A 44 31.80 25.16 5.24
N GLU A 45 32.28 26.01 6.15
CA GLU A 45 33.11 25.62 7.29
C GLU A 45 32.33 24.74 8.29
N THR A 46 31.07 25.09 8.52
CA THR A 46 30.13 24.30 9.33
C THR A 46 29.81 22.97 8.66
N PHE A 47 29.61 22.97 7.34
CA PHE A 47 29.41 21.72 6.59
C PHE A 47 30.65 20.81 6.64
N ASP A 48 31.85 21.39 6.47
CA ASP A 48 33.13 20.68 6.54
C ASP A 48 33.41 20.15 7.95
N TYR A 49 32.97 20.87 9.00
CA TYR A 49 33.00 20.36 10.37
C TYR A 49 32.21 19.06 10.52
N LEU A 50 31.00 18.96 9.94
CA LEU A 50 30.22 17.71 9.99
C LEU A 50 30.96 16.53 9.33
N ARG A 51 31.68 16.76 8.23
CA ARG A 51 32.53 15.73 7.59
C ARG A 51 33.66 15.21 8.49
N THR A 52 34.11 16.01 9.46
CA THR A 52 35.10 15.54 10.44
C THR A 52 34.52 14.55 11.44
N ILE A 53 33.21 14.60 11.70
CA ILE A 53 32.52 13.69 12.63
C ILE A 53 32.29 12.32 11.96
N ALA A 54 31.81 12.31 10.71
CA ALA A 54 31.68 11.09 9.92
C ALA A 54 31.96 11.38 8.43
N GLY A 55 32.70 10.46 7.79
CA GLY A 55 33.07 10.60 6.38
C GLY A 55 31.92 10.41 5.40
N ASP A 56 30.87 9.69 5.80
CA ASP A 56 29.64 9.50 5.01
C ASP A 56 28.59 10.52 5.46
N ILE A 57 28.41 11.58 4.66
CA ILE A 57 27.43 12.63 4.90
C ILE A 57 26.47 12.74 3.72
N VAL A 58 25.19 12.72 4.04
CA VAL A 58 24.09 12.96 3.10
C VAL A 58 23.36 14.20 3.59
N ALA A 59 23.29 15.22 2.75
CA ALA A 59 22.68 16.49 3.11
C ALA A 59 21.75 16.99 2.01
N VAL A 60 20.75 17.76 2.41
CA VAL A 60 19.84 18.46 1.51
C VAL A 60 19.94 19.97 1.73
N LYS A 61 19.47 20.73 0.73
CA LYS A 61 19.55 22.19 0.74
C LYS A 61 18.47 22.80 1.63
N GLY A 62 18.90 23.60 2.61
CA GLY A 62 18.03 24.50 3.37
C GLY A 62 17.80 25.85 2.70
N ASP A 63 16.83 26.61 3.19
CA ASP A 63 16.46 27.92 2.67
C ASP A 63 17.49 29.03 2.97
N PHE A 64 18.39 28.81 3.94
CA PHE A 64 19.51 29.70 4.27
C PHE A 64 20.87 29.24 3.72
N ASP A 65 20.91 28.16 2.95
CA ASP A 65 22.13 27.65 2.32
C ASP A 65 22.36 28.35 0.96
N GLU A 66 22.75 29.63 0.99
CA GLU A 66 22.85 30.51 -0.20
C GLU A 66 23.94 30.08 -1.21
N THR A 67 24.99 29.37 -0.76
CA THR A 67 26.19 29.07 -1.59
C THR A 67 26.52 27.57 -1.76
N SER A 68 25.69 26.66 -1.23
CA SER A 68 25.88 25.21 -1.38
C SER A 68 25.37 24.70 -2.74
N SER A 69 26.03 25.10 -3.83
CA SER A 69 25.54 25.01 -5.22
C SER A 69 25.21 23.60 -5.76
N ASN A 70 25.46 22.53 -5.01
CA ASN A 70 25.25 21.15 -5.46
C ASN A 70 24.41 20.28 -4.50
N LEU A 71 23.86 20.83 -3.41
CA LEU A 71 23.00 20.05 -2.52
C LEU A 71 21.60 19.85 -3.15
N PRO A 72 21.07 18.61 -3.15
CA PRO A 72 19.74 18.35 -3.68
C PRO A 72 18.66 18.91 -2.74
N GLN A 73 17.47 19.20 -3.30
CA GLN A 73 16.31 19.64 -2.51
C GLN A 73 15.75 18.52 -1.63
N ALA A 74 15.87 17.27 -2.09
CA ALA A 74 15.46 16.07 -1.38
C ALA A 74 16.43 14.93 -1.74
N LYS A 75 16.61 13.98 -0.82
CA LYS A 75 17.44 12.79 -1.07
C LYS A 75 16.81 11.56 -0.42
N VAL A 76 16.84 10.44 -1.14
CA VAL A 76 16.48 9.14 -0.59
C VAL A 76 17.75 8.29 -0.50
N ILE A 77 17.90 7.61 0.63
CA ILE A 77 18.93 6.59 0.85
C ILE A 77 18.30 5.30 1.36
N THR A 78 19.04 4.21 1.25
CA THR A 78 18.67 2.93 1.86
C THR A 78 19.68 2.60 2.95
N GLU A 79 19.20 2.28 4.15
CA GLU A 79 20.02 1.83 5.27
C GLU A 79 19.35 0.59 5.90
N GLY A 80 20.05 -0.55 5.90
CA GLY A 80 19.42 -1.82 6.21
C GLY A 80 18.28 -2.17 5.23
N GLN A 81 17.06 -2.38 5.75
CA GLN A 81 15.86 -2.61 4.94
C GLN A 81 15.01 -1.34 4.74
N LEU A 82 15.44 -0.20 5.27
CA LEU A 82 14.65 1.02 5.31
C LEU A 82 15.09 2.01 4.22
N ARG A 83 14.10 2.62 3.57
CA ARG A 83 14.26 3.80 2.72
C ARG A 83 14.05 5.03 3.58
N ILE A 84 15.08 5.89 3.64
CA ILE A 84 15.07 7.12 4.42
C ILE A 84 15.07 8.30 3.46
N GLY A 85 14.02 9.10 3.53
CA GLY A 85 13.89 10.37 2.82
C GLY A 85 14.44 11.50 3.68
N ILE A 86 15.11 12.45 3.05
CA ILE A 86 15.66 13.63 3.69
C ILE A 86 15.18 14.82 2.89
N ILE A 87 14.55 15.76 3.57
CA ILE A 87 14.13 17.06 3.05
C ILE A 87 14.44 18.14 4.08
N HIS A 88 14.49 19.39 3.65
CA HIS A 88 14.58 20.49 4.61
C HIS A 88 13.25 20.77 5.30
N GLY A 89 12.12 20.63 4.61
CA GLY A 89 10.78 20.88 5.17
C GLY A 89 10.17 22.22 4.77
N HIS A 90 10.96 23.26 4.45
CA HIS A 90 10.43 24.56 3.94
C HIS A 90 9.57 24.42 2.67
N GLN A 91 9.81 23.36 1.92
CA GLN A 91 9.14 23.02 0.66
C GLN A 91 7.72 22.47 0.87
N VAL A 92 7.38 22.02 2.09
CA VAL A 92 6.13 21.31 2.40
C VAL A 92 5.21 22.24 3.17
N ILE A 93 4.10 22.65 2.54
CA ILE A 93 3.14 23.62 3.11
C ILE A 93 1.82 22.88 3.39
N PRO A 94 1.24 23.00 4.60
CA PRO A 94 1.72 23.78 5.75
C PRO A 94 2.99 23.20 6.39
N TRP A 95 3.88 24.06 6.91
CA TRP A 95 5.15 23.62 7.50
C TRP A 95 4.94 22.79 8.76
N GLY A 96 5.54 21.59 8.80
CA GLY A 96 5.42 20.67 9.93
C GLY A 96 4.10 19.89 9.99
N ASP A 97 3.20 20.07 9.03
CA ASP A 97 1.93 19.35 8.98
C ASP A 97 2.13 17.86 8.63
N ALA A 98 1.52 16.98 9.43
CA ALA A 98 1.70 15.53 9.30
C ALA A 98 1.12 14.96 7.99
N GLU A 99 -0.02 15.48 7.52
CA GLU A 99 -0.63 15.03 6.26
C GLU A 99 0.20 15.45 5.06
N ALA A 100 0.67 16.70 5.02
CA ALA A 100 1.52 17.21 3.95
C ALA A 100 2.88 16.48 3.89
N LEU A 101 3.47 16.18 5.05
CA LEU A 101 4.69 15.39 5.14
C LEU A 101 4.47 13.95 4.68
N ASP A 102 3.34 13.32 5.00
CA ASP A 102 3.03 11.96 4.53
C ASP A 102 2.82 11.88 3.01
N ILE A 103 2.17 12.88 2.40
CA ILE A 103 2.10 12.97 0.94
C ILE A 103 3.51 12.99 0.34
N THR A 104 4.41 13.79 0.91
CA THR A 104 5.80 13.89 0.47
C THR A 104 6.55 12.56 0.67
N ALA A 105 6.38 11.91 1.81
CA ALA A 105 7.00 10.61 2.11
C ALA A 105 6.52 9.52 1.13
N ARG A 106 5.23 9.52 0.77
CA ARG A 106 4.67 8.61 -0.24
C ARG A 106 5.25 8.85 -1.63
N GLN A 107 5.36 10.11 -2.05
CA GLN A 107 5.97 10.46 -3.34
C GLN A 107 7.44 10.05 -3.43
N MET A 108 8.17 10.13 -2.30
CA MET A 108 9.56 9.68 -2.21
C MET A 108 9.71 8.17 -2.02
N GLU A 109 8.60 7.47 -1.77
CA GLU A 109 8.51 6.04 -1.44
C GLU A 109 9.43 5.67 -0.27
N VAL A 110 9.33 6.39 0.86
CA VAL A 110 10.21 6.20 2.04
C VAL A 110 9.45 5.65 3.24
N ASP A 111 10.17 4.92 4.08
CA ASP A 111 9.69 4.34 5.34
C ASP A 111 9.90 5.31 6.50
N VAL A 112 10.98 6.11 6.42
CA VAL A 112 11.33 7.16 7.38
C VAL A 112 11.52 8.48 6.62
N LEU A 113 10.87 9.56 7.05
CA LEU A 113 11.10 10.89 6.51
C LEU A 113 11.76 11.80 7.56
N LEU A 114 12.94 12.28 7.23
CA LEU A 114 13.64 13.34 7.96
C LEU A 114 13.28 14.70 7.37
N SER A 115 12.78 15.60 8.21
CA SER A 115 12.46 16.99 7.86
C SER A 115 13.04 17.95 8.91
N GLY A 116 13.45 19.16 8.51
CA GLY A 116 13.93 20.21 9.41
C GLY A 116 12.99 21.42 9.39
N HIS A 117 13.56 22.62 9.34
CA HIS A 117 12.90 23.92 9.14
C HIS A 117 12.06 24.45 10.30
N THR A 118 11.36 23.59 11.05
CA THR A 118 10.53 24.04 12.18
C THR A 118 11.34 24.39 13.42
N HIS A 119 12.60 23.92 13.50
CA HIS A 119 13.50 23.97 14.66
C HIS A 119 12.97 23.24 15.91
N LYS A 120 11.85 22.54 15.80
CA LYS A 120 11.21 21.80 16.88
C LYS A 120 11.47 20.32 16.68
N PHE A 121 12.04 19.68 17.71
CA PHE A 121 12.16 18.22 17.69
C PHE A 121 10.78 17.57 17.69
N GLU A 122 10.55 16.68 16.73
CA GLU A 122 9.36 15.85 16.64
C GLU A 122 9.75 14.46 16.15
N ALA A 123 9.15 13.42 16.71
CA ALA A 123 9.30 12.06 16.23
C ALA A 123 8.01 11.30 16.47
N TYR A 124 7.35 10.86 15.40
CA TYR A 124 6.04 10.23 15.49
C TYR A 124 5.78 9.29 14.32
N GLU A 125 4.86 8.35 14.54
CA GLU A 125 4.32 7.48 13.50
C GLU A 125 3.07 8.11 12.91
N TYR A 126 2.96 8.05 11.58
CA TYR A 126 1.76 8.49 10.87
C TYR A 126 1.58 7.64 9.60
N ASN A 127 0.40 7.06 9.40
CA ASN A 127 0.08 6.19 8.25
C ASN A 127 1.14 5.10 7.95
N GLY A 128 1.69 4.47 8.99
CA GLY A 128 2.68 3.38 8.88
C GLY A 128 4.09 3.83 8.49
N ARG A 129 4.38 5.14 8.51
CA ARG A 129 5.72 5.71 8.30
C ARG A 129 6.20 6.45 9.53
N PHE A 130 7.51 6.59 9.66
CA PHE A 130 8.12 7.31 10.76
C PHE A 130 8.62 8.68 10.31
N PHE A 131 8.21 9.72 11.01
CA PHE A 131 8.60 11.09 10.74
C PHE A 131 9.50 11.56 11.87
N ILE A 132 10.65 12.13 11.50
CA ILE A 132 11.61 12.66 12.46
C ILE A 132 12.01 14.06 12.03
N ASN A 133 11.90 15.01 12.95
CA ASN A 133 12.52 16.31 12.88
C ASN A 133 13.56 16.40 13.99
N PRO A 134 14.87 16.55 13.68
CA PRO A 134 15.91 16.60 14.71
C PRO A 134 15.86 17.90 15.54
N GLY A 135 15.08 18.90 15.14
CA GLY A 135 15.08 20.24 15.70
C GLY A 135 16.32 21.04 15.29
N SER A 136 16.59 22.15 15.99
CA SER A 136 17.78 22.95 15.76
C SER A 136 18.96 22.47 16.60
N ALA A 137 20.06 22.07 15.97
CA ALA A 137 21.26 21.61 16.66
C ALA A 137 21.94 22.67 17.54
N THR A 138 21.68 23.95 17.24
CA THR A 138 22.24 25.10 17.96
C THR A 138 21.24 25.79 18.87
N GLY A 139 19.94 25.47 18.76
CA GLY A 139 18.85 26.26 19.34
C GLY A 139 18.68 27.62 18.65
N ALA A 140 19.04 27.72 17.37
CA ALA A 140 18.87 28.93 16.60
C ALA A 140 17.39 29.35 16.59
N TYR A 141 17.14 30.66 16.64
CA TYR A 141 15.78 31.21 16.59
C TYR A 141 15.02 30.77 15.34
N SER A 142 13.72 30.48 15.51
CA SER A 142 12.74 30.18 14.46
C SER A 142 11.62 31.21 14.47
N SER A 143 11.16 31.61 13.28
CA SER A 143 10.03 32.55 13.10
C SER A 143 8.66 31.86 13.10
N ILE A 144 8.60 30.56 13.35
CA ILE A 144 7.35 29.77 13.36
C ILE A 144 6.67 29.94 14.74
N PRO A 145 5.37 30.32 14.80
CA PRO A 145 4.69 30.74 16.04
C PRO A 145 4.74 29.73 17.20
N ASP A 146 4.67 28.43 16.90
CA ASP A 146 4.65 27.35 17.89
C ASP A 146 6.05 26.91 18.37
N ALA A 147 7.12 27.53 17.85
CA ALA A 147 8.50 27.19 18.15
C ALA A 147 9.18 28.18 19.13
N ASN A 148 8.40 28.94 19.91
CA ASN A 148 8.93 29.93 20.84
C ASN A 148 9.94 29.29 21.81
N GLU A 149 11.21 29.66 21.61
CA GLU A 149 12.43 29.11 22.23
C GLU A 149 12.80 27.69 21.80
N PRO A 150 13.48 27.54 20.64
CA PRO A 150 14.01 26.25 20.20
C PRO A 150 15.03 25.69 21.19
N ILE A 151 14.72 24.53 21.76
CA ILE A 151 15.65 23.77 22.60
C ILE A 151 16.71 23.15 21.68
N PRO A 152 18.03 23.39 21.90
CA PRO A 152 19.06 22.76 21.10
C PRO A 152 18.91 21.23 21.10
N SER A 153 18.81 20.61 19.93
CA SER A 153 18.62 19.17 19.82
C SER A 153 19.23 18.52 18.59
N PHE A 154 19.56 17.23 18.71
CA PHE A 154 19.89 16.37 17.58
C PHE A 154 19.45 14.93 17.88
N VAL A 155 19.47 14.09 16.86
CA VAL A 155 19.00 12.70 16.96
C VAL A 155 20.10 11.72 16.54
N LEU A 156 20.32 10.67 17.34
CA LEU A 156 21.04 9.48 16.93
C LEU A 156 20.05 8.35 16.64
N MET A 157 20.11 7.78 15.46
CA MET A 157 19.31 6.64 15.05
C MET A 157 20.20 5.39 15.03
N ASP A 158 19.83 4.37 15.79
CA ASP A 158 20.38 3.03 15.66
C ASP A 158 19.46 2.20 14.77
N ILE A 159 19.95 1.90 13.56
CA ILE A 159 19.20 1.18 12.53
C ILE A 159 19.59 -0.30 12.55
N GLN A 160 18.59 -1.15 12.79
CA GLN A 160 18.73 -2.60 12.86
C GLN A 160 17.63 -3.27 12.00
N GLY A 161 17.99 -3.68 10.79
CA GLY A 161 17.05 -4.31 9.87
C GLY A 161 15.94 -3.36 9.44
N SER A 162 14.72 -3.58 9.95
CA SER A 162 13.52 -2.76 9.74
C SER A 162 13.12 -1.93 10.97
N SER A 163 13.96 -1.89 12.00
CA SER A 163 13.72 -1.11 13.22
C SER A 163 14.68 0.06 13.33
N VAL A 164 14.18 1.16 13.90
CA VAL A 164 14.94 2.37 14.20
C VAL A 164 14.74 2.70 15.67
N VAL A 165 15.83 2.66 16.43
CA VAL A 165 15.84 3.18 17.80
C VAL A 165 16.40 4.61 17.75
N THR A 166 15.58 5.57 18.12
CA THR A 166 15.89 7.00 18.09
C THR A 166 16.27 7.48 19.49
N TYR A 167 17.48 8.00 19.63
CA TYR A 167 17.98 8.66 20.83
C TYR A 167 18.03 10.16 20.58
N VAL A 168 17.20 10.91 21.30
CA VAL A 168 17.04 12.35 21.14
C VAL A 168 17.85 13.05 22.22
N TYR A 169 18.77 13.91 21.82
CA TYR A 169 19.59 14.70 22.72
C TYR A 169 19.04 16.11 22.75
N LYS A 170 18.59 16.59 23.92
CA LYS A 170 18.07 17.95 24.14
C LYS A 170 18.93 18.65 25.19
N LEU A 171 19.28 19.91 24.97
CA LEU A 171 19.99 20.73 25.97
C LEU A 171 19.01 21.59 26.76
N ILE A 172 18.73 21.20 28.01
CA ILE A 172 17.76 21.86 28.89
C ILE A 172 18.47 22.21 30.21
N ASP A 173 18.39 23.47 30.63
CA ASP A 173 19.05 23.96 31.86
C ASP A 173 20.57 23.68 31.88
N ASP A 174 21.21 23.87 30.73
CA ASP A 174 22.60 23.47 30.45
C ASP A 174 22.85 21.95 30.54
N GLU A 175 21.90 21.08 30.88
CA GLU A 175 22.10 19.63 30.92
C GLU A 175 21.64 18.92 29.64
N VAL A 176 22.37 17.89 29.22
CA VAL A 176 21.98 17.07 28.07
C VAL A 176 21.03 15.98 28.54
N LYS A 177 19.75 16.11 28.21
CA LYS A 177 18.73 15.08 28.44
C LYS A 177 18.63 14.18 27.22
N VAL A 178 18.58 12.87 27.46
CA VAL A 178 18.46 11.85 26.41
C VAL A 178 17.13 11.14 26.54
N GLU A 179 16.35 11.17 25.48
CA GLU A 179 15.07 10.47 25.37
C GLU A 179 15.21 9.33 24.34
N LYS A 180 14.70 8.15 24.67
CA LYS A 180 14.74 6.97 23.80
C LYS A 180 13.34 6.69 23.26
N LEU A 181 13.21 6.68 21.95
CA LEU A 181 12.01 6.31 21.21
C LEU A 181 12.34 5.10 20.35
N GLU A 182 11.50 4.08 20.36
CA GLU A 182 11.68 2.89 19.53
C GLU A 182 10.58 2.85 18.48
N TYR A 183 11.00 2.83 17.22
CA TYR A 183 10.11 2.64 16.10
C TYR A 183 10.46 1.33 15.41
N LYS A 184 9.49 0.44 15.33
CA LYS A 184 9.59 -0.75 14.48
C LYS A 184 8.74 -0.45 13.26
N CYS A 185 9.38 -0.33 12.10
CA CYS A 185 8.62 -0.19 10.87
C CYS A 185 7.69 -1.41 10.78
N SER A 186 6.38 -1.18 10.90
CA SER A 186 5.37 -2.13 10.49
C SER A 186 5.66 -2.37 9.02
N THR A 187 6.09 -3.57 8.71
CA THR A 187 6.47 -3.93 7.36
C THR A 187 5.27 -4.42 6.58
N ASP A 188 4.18 -3.68 6.67
CA ASP A 188 2.89 -4.07 6.11
C ASP A 188 2.68 -3.50 4.71
N THR A 189 3.70 -2.87 4.14
CA THR A 189 3.84 -2.66 2.69
C THR A 189 5.17 -3.24 2.26
N LYS A 190 5.15 -4.45 1.71
CA LYS A 190 6.38 -5.15 1.31
C LYS A 190 6.20 -5.75 -0.07
N MET A 191 7.26 -5.67 -0.86
CA MET A 191 7.44 -6.46 -2.07
C MET A 191 7.96 -7.83 -1.65
N PHE A 192 7.20 -8.90 -1.84
CA PHE A 192 7.65 -10.27 -1.56
C PHE A 192 8.28 -10.89 -2.81
N GLY A 193 9.55 -11.32 -2.72
CA GLY A 193 10.18 -12.14 -3.77
C GLY A 193 9.84 -13.61 -3.56
N GLY A 194 8.98 -14.18 -4.41
CA GLY A 194 8.55 -15.57 -4.28
C GLY A 194 9.65 -16.57 -4.62
N GLU A 195 10.42 -17.06 -3.64
CA GLU A 195 11.25 -18.26 -3.81
C GLU A 195 10.39 -19.52 -3.68
N SER A 196 10.02 -20.13 -4.81
CA SER A 196 9.36 -21.44 -4.80
C SER A 196 10.40 -22.56 -4.77
N LYS A 197 10.33 -23.47 -3.80
CA LYS A 197 10.99 -24.77 -3.92
C LYS A 197 10.31 -25.57 -5.05
N GLY A 198 11.00 -25.76 -6.17
CA GLY A 198 10.60 -26.72 -7.21
C GLY A 198 9.78 -26.20 -8.40
N ARG A 199 9.74 -24.89 -8.69
CA ARG A 199 9.20 -24.37 -9.97
C ARG A 199 10.33 -23.86 -10.87
N GLU A 200 10.16 -23.98 -12.19
CA GLU A 200 11.18 -23.62 -13.20
C GLU A 200 11.41 -22.10 -13.37
N ASN A 201 10.59 -21.25 -12.74
CA ASN A 201 10.70 -19.79 -12.89
C ASN A 201 11.46 -19.15 -11.72
N SER A 202 12.31 -18.17 -12.05
CA SER A 202 13.01 -17.34 -11.07
C SER A 202 12.04 -16.62 -10.13
N PRO A 203 12.43 -16.37 -8.86
CA PRO A 203 11.63 -15.59 -7.93
C PRO A 203 11.32 -14.21 -8.48
N PHE A 204 10.08 -13.75 -8.30
CA PHE A 204 9.63 -12.42 -8.71
C PHE A 204 8.88 -11.72 -7.58
N LYS A 205 8.82 -10.39 -7.65
CA LYS A 205 8.27 -9.55 -6.60
C LYS A 205 6.75 -9.38 -6.75
N ILE A 206 6.02 -9.59 -5.66
CA ILE A 206 4.60 -9.28 -5.53
C ILE A 206 4.44 -8.13 -4.55
N TYR A 207 3.75 -7.08 -5.00
CA TYR A 207 3.31 -5.99 -4.16
C TYR A 207 2.09 -6.40 -3.34
N TYR A 208 2.13 -6.13 -2.04
CA TYR A 208 0.99 -6.31 -1.15
C TYR A 208 0.93 -5.22 -0.09
N GLU A 209 -0.27 -5.07 0.47
CA GLU A 209 -0.55 -4.22 1.63
C GLU A 209 -1.36 -5.02 2.66
N LEU A 210 -1.02 -4.84 3.94
CA LEU A 210 -1.81 -5.30 5.08
C LEU A 210 -2.49 -4.13 5.77
N HIS A 211 -3.76 -4.31 6.10
CA HIS A 211 -4.60 -3.29 6.72
C HIS A 211 -5.35 -3.85 7.93
N GLY A 212 -5.38 -3.09 9.02
CA GLY A 212 -5.94 -3.56 10.29
C GLY A 212 -4.99 -4.47 11.06
N ASN A 213 -5.41 -4.86 12.26
CA ASN A 213 -4.62 -5.66 13.20
C ASN A 213 -5.48 -6.70 13.95
N GLY A 214 -6.65 -7.01 13.39
CA GLY A 214 -7.56 -7.97 13.98
C GLY A 214 -7.08 -9.42 13.87
N PRO A 215 -7.56 -10.31 14.74
CA PRO A 215 -7.05 -11.69 14.84
C PRO A 215 -7.44 -12.60 13.66
N GLN A 216 -8.43 -12.21 12.85
CA GLN A 216 -8.87 -12.97 11.68
C GLN A 216 -8.17 -12.47 10.42
N HIS A 217 -7.70 -13.37 9.57
CA HIS A 217 -6.97 -13.00 8.36
C HIS A 217 -7.88 -13.06 7.12
N VAL A 218 -7.91 -12.01 6.32
CA VAL A 218 -8.70 -11.93 5.08
C VAL A 218 -7.78 -11.62 3.90
N VAL A 219 -7.96 -12.30 2.77
CA VAL A 219 -7.27 -11.98 1.51
C VAL A 219 -8.29 -11.57 0.47
N LEU A 220 -8.11 -10.38 -0.11
CA LEU A 220 -8.94 -9.88 -1.21
C LEU A 220 -8.18 -10.00 -2.53
N ILE A 221 -8.71 -10.81 -3.45
CA ILE A 221 -8.08 -11.13 -4.74
C ILE A 221 -8.80 -10.38 -5.86
N MET A 222 -8.09 -9.44 -6.48
CA MET A 222 -8.66 -8.57 -7.51
C MET A 222 -8.76 -9.25 -8.89
N GLY A 223 -9.69 -8.77 -9.71
CA GLY A 223 -9.96 -9.23 -11.06
C GLY A 223 -8.93 -8.81 -12.12
N LEU A 224 -9.21 -9.21 -13.37
CA LEU A 224 -8.37 -8.99 -14.54
C LEU A 224 -8.03 -7.49 -14.72
N ASN A 225 -6.76 -7.19 -14.99
CA ASN A 225 -6.26 -5.85 -15.35
C ASN A 225 -6.63 -4.74 -14.35
N SER A 226 -6.83 -5.10 -13.08
CA SER A 226 -7.25 -4.17 -12.03
C SER A 226 -6.26 -4.20 -10.87
N SER A 227 -5.92 -3.01 -10.36
CA SER A 227 -5.07 -2.86 -9.17
C SER A 227 -5.80 -3.31 -7.92
N CYS A 228 -5.06 -3.84 -6.95
CA CYS A 228 -5.59 -4.21 -5.64
C CYS A 228 -6.28 -3.05 -4.91
N LEU A 229 -5.91 -1.80 -5.22
CA LEU A 229 -6.53 -0.59 -4.70
C LEU A 229 -8.03 -0.46 -5.04
N ALA A 230 -8.54 -1.24 -6.00
CA ALA A 230 -9.97 -1.29 -6.25
C ALA A 230 -10.78 -1.92 -5.09
N TRP A 231 -10.11 -2.55 -4.11
CA TRP A 231 -10.71 -3.01 -2.85
C TRP A 231 -10.80 -1.94 -1.75
N GLU A 232 -10.42 -0.69 -2.00
CA GLU A 232 -10.27 0.33 -0.93
C GLU A 232 -11.48 0.46 0.02
N LEU A 233 -12.71 0.30 -0.49
CA LEU A 233 -13.94 0.38 0.30
C LEU A 233 -14.13 -0.83 1.22
N GLN A 234 -13.79 -2.02 0.73
CA GLN A 234 -13.86 -3.26 1.49
C GLN A 234 -12.74 -3.29 2.53
N THR A 235 -11.53 -2.91 2.13
CA THR A 235 -10.36 -2.84 3.02
C THR A 235 -10.64 -1.86 4.17
N LYS A 236 -11.10 -0.65 3.89
CA LYS A 236 -11.44 0.36 4.91
C LYS A 236 -12.51 -0.15 5.88
N TYR A 237 -13.57 -0.76 5.37
CA TYR A 237 -14.64 -1.32 6.19
C TYR A 237 -14.14 -2.45 7.08
N LEU A 238 -13.57 -3.51 6.48
CA LEU A 238 -13.15 -4.72 7.19
C LEU A 238 -12.07 -4.42 8.24
N ALA A 239 -11.05 -3.66 7.88
CA ALA A 239 -10.01 -3.24 8.84
C ALA A 239 -10.60 -2.36 9.96
N GLY A 240 -11.55 -1.48 9.62
CA GLY A 240 -12.24 -0.61 10.58
C GLY A 240 -13.09 -1.35 11.62
N THR A 241 -13.50 -2.59 11.36
CA THR A 241 -14.21 -3.42 12.35
C THR A 241 -13.32 -3.83 13.53
N GLY A 242 -11.99 -3.80 13.38
CA GLY A 242 -11.03 -4.35 14.34
C GLY A 242 -11.01 -5.88 14.43
N LYS A 243 -11.89 -6.59 13.70
CA LYS A 243 -11.92 -8.07 13.67
C LYS A 243 -10.86 -8.67 12.76
N TYR A 244 -10.48 -7.94 11.70
CA TYR A 244 -9.70 -8.47 10.60
C TYR A 244 -8.33 -7.78 10.42
N THR A 245 -7.35 -8.57 10.00
CA THR A 245 -6.18 -8.10 9.26
C THR A 245 -6.38 -8.48 7.80
N VAL A 246 -6.43 -7.47 6.92
CA VAL A 246 -6.83 -7.59 5.52
C VAL A 246 -5.60 -7.48 4.62
N LEU A 247 -5.34 -8.53 3.84
CA LEU A 247 -4.33 -8.58 2.79
C LEU A 247 -4.96 -8.22 1.44
N ILE A 248 -4.43 -7.17 0.81
CA ILE A 248 -4.64 -6.89 -0.60
C ILE A 248 -3.30 -6.99 -1.33
N PHE A 249 -3.29 -7.46 -2.56
CA PHE A 249 -2.05 -7.60 -3.33
C PHE A 249 -2.30 -7.48 -4.82
N GLU A 250 -1.29 -7.06 -5.56
CA GLU A 250 -1.36 -7.02 -7.01
C GLU A 250 -0.92 -8.36 -7.60
N ASN A 251 -1.82 -8.98 -8.36
CA ASN A 251 -1.52 -10.20 -9.10
C ASN A 251 -0.30 -10.01 -10.02
N ARG A 252 0.44 -11.10 -10.30
CA ARG A 252 1.54 -11.09 -11.28
C ARG A 252 1.12 -10.38 -12.57
N GLY A 253 2.02 -9.56 -13.11
CA GLY A 253 1.75 -8.77 -14.30
C GLY A 253 0.81 -7.59 -14.10
N MET A 254 0.59 -7.14 -12.86
CA MET A 254 -0.20 -5.95 -12.54
C MET A 254 0.58 -4.99 -11.63
N GLY A 255 0.53 -3.71 -11.98
CA GLY A 255 0.96 -2.62 -11.12
C GLY A 255 2.41 -2.71 -10.70
N LEU A 256 2.62 -2.58 -9.40
CA LEU A 256 3.88 -2.66 -8.68
C LEU A 256 4.43 -4.09 -8.61
N SER A 257 3.62 -5.13 -8.82
CA SER A 257 4.12 -6.51 -8.96
C SER A 257 4.87 -6.72 -10.28
N ASP A 258 5.87 -7.60 -10.25
CA ASP A 258 6.62 -7.96 -11.44
C ASP A 258 5.71 -8.63 -12.49
N ALA A 259 6.14 -8.53 -13.76
CA ALA A 259 5.50 -9.18 -14.90
C ALA A 259 6.43 -10.23 -15.52
N PRO A 260 6.53 -11.44 -14.93
CA PRO A 260 7.31 -12.54 -15.51
C PRO A 260 6.91 -12.80 -16.97
N SER A 261 7.85 -13.23 -17.81
CA SER A 261 7.56 -13.55 -19.21
C SER A 261 6.67 -14.79 -19.34
N GLY A 262 5.93 -14.86 -20.44
CA GLY A 262 5.09 -16.01 -20.79
C GLY A 262 3.61 -15.84 -20.44
N LEU A 263 2.84 -16.89 -20.75
CA LEU A 263 1.42 -16.95 -20.43
C LEU A 263 1.22 -17.40 -18.99
N TYR A 264 0.28 -16.79 -18.29
CA TYR A 264 -0.05 -17.17 -16.92
C TYR A 264 -1.19 -18.19 -16.90
N SER A 265 -1.39 -18.80 -15.74
CA SER A 265 -2.52 -19.67 -15.42
C SER A 265 -3.04 -19.33 -14.03
N THR A 266 -4.33 -19.54 -13.80
CA THR A 266 -4.95 -19.35 -12.48
C THR A 266 -4.32 -20.24 -11.42
N VAL A 267 -3.84 -21.42 -11.80
CA VAL A 267 -3.06 -22.32 -10.92
C VAL A 267 -1.76 -21.67 -10.46
N GLN A 268 -0.99 -21.07 -11.39
CA GLN A 268 0.23 -20.34 -11.01
C GLN A 268 -0.07 -19.14 -10.11
N MET A 269 -1.16 -18.43 -10.37
CA MET A 269 -1.56 -17.28 -9.56
C MET A 269 -2.06 -17.70 -8.16
N ALA A 270 -2.72 -18.85 -8.04
CA ALA A 270 -3.08 -19.43 -6.74
C ALA A 270 -1.84 -19.82 -5.94
N HIS A 271 -0.86 -20.40 -6.60
CA HIS A 271 0.44 -20.67 -6.01
C HIS A 271 1.14 -19.41 -5.48
N ASP A 272 1.03 -18.28 -6.17
CA ASP A 272 1.57 -17.00 -5.68
C ASP A 272 0.91 -16.56 -4.38
N VAL A 273 -0.40 -16.76 -4.25
CA VAL A 273 -1.14 -16.45 -3.02
C VAL A 273 -0.66 -17.36 -1.89
N ILE A 274 -0.45 -18.65 -2.14
CA ILE A 274 0.09 -19.56 -1.12
C ILE A 274 1.50 -19.12 -0.69
N ASP A 275 2.38 -18.78 -1.63
CA ASP A 275 3.74 -18.33 -1.30
C ASP A 275 3.70 -17.02 -0.48
N LEU A 276 2.79 -16.11 -0.81
CA LEU A 276 2.56 -14.87 -0.06
C LEU A 276 2.00 -15.13 1.34
N LEU A 277 1.01 -16.01 1.48
CA LEU A 277 0.49 -16.43 2.78
C LEU A 277 1.57 -17.10 3.63
N ASP A 278 2.41 -17.91 3.02
CA ASP A 278 3.52 -18.56 3.69
C ASP A 278 4.59 -17.57 4.17
N HIS A 279 4.86 -16.53 3.38
CA HIS A 279 5.73 -15.42 3.75
C HIS A 279 5.19 -14.65 4.97
N LEU A 280 3.87 -14.43 5.03
CA LEU A 280 3.19 -13.76 6.13
C LEU A 280 3.02 -14.65 7.37
N GLY A 281 3.34 -15.94 7.28
CA GLY A 281 3.14 -16.90 8.36
C GLY A 281 1.67 -17.30 8.54
N TRP A 282 0.79 -16.99 7.59
CA TRP A 282 -0.64 -17.32 7.62
C TRP A 282 -0.85 -18.76 7.12
N LYS A 283 -0.75 -19.71 8.04
CA LYS A 283 -0.74 -21.15 7.72
C LYS A 283 -2.11 -21.80 7.62
N GLU A 284 -3.14 -21.22 8.23
CA GLU A 284 -4.51 -21.73 8.19
C GLU A 284 -5.50 -20.64 8.61
N GLY A 285 -6.80 -20.92 8.49
CA GLY A 285 -7.86 -20.04 8.99
C GLY A 285 -8.03 -18.74 8.20
N VAL A 286 -7.57 -18.68 6.95
CA VAL A 286 -7.63 -17.47 6.14
C VAL A 286 -8.97 -17.39 5.40
N HIS A 287 -9.64 -16.24 5.47
CA HIS A 287 -10.83 -15.96 4.66
C HIS A 287 -10.43 -15.43 3.28
N LEU A 288 -11.12 -15.86 2.23
CA LEU A 288 -10.90 -15.39 0.86
C LEU A 288 -12.11 -14.60 0.35
N ASP A 289 -11.85 -13.50 -0.35
CA ASP A 289 -12.82 -12.87 -1.27
C ASP A 289 -12.15 -12.68 -2.63
N GLY A 290 -12.69 -13.33 -3.66
CA GLY A 290 -12.19 -13.22 -5.03
C GLY A 290 -13.27 -12.71 -5.96
N VAL A 291 -12.98 -11.60 -6.65
CA VAL A 291 -13.85 -11.05 -7.70
C VAL A 291 -13.33 -11.42 -9.10
N SER A 292 -14.19 -11.90 -9.99
CA SER A 292 -13.85 -12.15 -11.40
C SER A 292 -12.69 -13.16 -11.54
N MET A 293 -11.57 -12.78 -12.17
CA MET A 293 -10.31 -13.55 -12.18
C MET A 293 -9.85 -13.92 -10.76
N GLY A 294 -10.05 -13.05 -9.77
CA GLY A 294 -9.75 -13.35 -8.37
C GLY A 294 -10.58 -14.53 -7.85
N GLY A 295 -11.85 -14.63 -8.25
CA GLY A 295 -12.70 -15.79 -7.92
C GLY A 295 -12.23 -17.08 -8.60
N MET A 296 -11.69 -16.99 -9.82
CA MET A 296 -11.07 -18.13 -10.51
C MET A 296 -9.83 -18.63 -9.75
N ILE A 297 -9.00 -17.70 -9.26
CA ILE A 297 -7.83 -18.00 -8.42
C ILE A 297 -8.28 -18.61 -7.09
N SER A 298 -9.31 -18.06 -6.45
CA SER A 298 -9.91 -18.61 -5.23
C SER A 298 -10.40 -20.05 -5.41
N LEU A 299 -11.01 -20.39 -6.54
CA LEU A 299 -11.42 -21.76 -6.85
C LEU A 299 -10.22 -22.73 -6.94
N GLU A 300 -9.10 -22.30 -7.53
CA GLU A 300 -7.87 -23.12 -7.55
C GLU A 300 -7.30 -23.30 -6.15
N LEU A 301 -7.32 -22.24 -5.33
CA LEU A 301 -6.87 -22.27 -3.94
C LEU A 301 -7.67 -23.27 -3.11
N VAL A 302 -8.99 -23.12 -3.03
CA VAL A 302 -9.82 -23.96 -2.15
C VAL A 302 -10.02 -25.38 -2.67
N SER A 303 -9.79 -25.64 -3.97
CA SER A 303 -9.79 -27.01 -4.50
C SER A 303 -8.48 -27.75 -4.30
N THR A 304 -7.37 -27.04 -4.04
CA THR A 304 -6.04 -27.63 -3.88
C THR A 304 -5.60 -27.67 -2.43
N TRP A 305 -5.88 -26.62 -1.66
CA TRP A 305 -5.50 -26.45 -0.26
C TRP A 305 -6.68 -25.99 0.62
N PRO A 306 -7.81 -26.71 0.65
CA PRO A 306 -8.98 -26.30 1.44
C PRO A 306 -8.67 -26.08 2.92
N GLU A 307 -7.73 -26.82 3.49
CA GLU A 307 -7.30 -26.73 4.89
C GLU A 307 -6.70 -25.37 5.27
N ARG A 308 -6.24 -24.60 4.29
CA ARG A 308 -5.63 -23.28 4.52
C ARG A 308 -6.67 -22.20 4.82
N PHE A 309 -7.94 -22.46 4.51
CA PHE A 309 -8.96 -21.41 4.41
C PHE A 309 -10.14 -21.65 5.33
N ALA A 310 -10.56 -20.60 6.04
CA ALA A 310 -11.72 -20.62 6.92
C ALA A 310 -13.04 -20.45 6.15
N SER A 311 -13.03 -19.69 5.05
CA SER A 311 -14.17 -19.53 4.15
C SER A 311 -13.78 -18.86 2.84
N VAL A 312 -14.69 -18.87 1.85
CA VAL A 312 -14.46 -18.22 0.55
C VAL A 312 -15.71 -17.55 0.00
N VAL A 313 -15.56 -16.31 -0.46
CA VAL A 313 -16.52 -15.55 -1.25
C VAL A 313 -16.09 -15.55 -2.71
N LEU A 314 -17.01 -15.95 -3.60
CA LEU A 314 -16.82 -16.05 -5.04
C LEU A 314 -17.73 -15.05 -5.75
N THR A 315 -17.17 -13.92 -6.15
CA THR A 315 -17.94 -12.78 -6.69
C THR A 315 -17.78 -12.67 -8.19
N SER A 316 -18.89 -12.67 -8.92
CA SER A 316 -18.93 -12.40 -10.37
C SER A 316 -17.90 -13.24 -11.17
N THR A 317 -17.82 -14.54 -10.89
CA THR A 317 -16.76 -15.43 -11.40
C THR A 317 -17.31 -16.67 -12.13
N THR A 318 -16.41 -17.51 -12.65
CA THR A 318 -16.75 -18.75 -13.37
C THR A 318 -15.76 -19.87 -13.07
N ALA A 319 -16.24 -21.12 -13.09
CA ALA A 319 -15.40 -22.31 -13.07
C ALA A 319 -14.87 -22.69 -14.48
N GLY A 320 -15.10 -21.85 -15.50
CA GLY A 320 -14.66 -22.04 -16.88
C GLY A 320 -15.77 -22.53 -17.83
N ARG A 321 -15.38 -22.94 -19.05
CA ARG A 321 -16.23 -23.45 -20.15
C ARG A 321 -17.19 -22.48 -20.85
N GLN A 322 -17.37 -21.25 -20.37
CA GLN A 322 -18.30 -20.31 -21.01
C GLN A 322 -17.56 -19.21 -21.78
N VAL A 323 -18.01 -18.97 -23.01
CA VAL A 323 -17.54 -17.84 -23.83
C VAL A 323 -18.06 -16.56 -23.18
N PRO A 324 -17.20 -15.55 -22.93
CA PRO A 324 -17.66 -14.26 -22.42
C PRO A 324 -18.75 -13.64 -23.31
N PRO A 325 -19.64 -12.79 -22.78
CA PRO A 325 -20.63 -12.10 -23.59
C PRO A 325 -19.97 -11.35 -24.77
N LEU A 326 -20.63 -11.29 -25.93
CA LEU A 326 -20.08 -10.64 -27.13
C LEU A 326 -19.67 -9.18 -26.88
N LYS A 327 -20.42 -8.48 -26.03
CA LYS A 327 -20.12 -7.11 -25.59
C LYS A 327 -18.79 -7.04 -24.84
N ALA A 328 -18.49 -8.01 -23.96
CA ALA A 328 -17.21 -8.10 -23.27
C ALA A 328 -16.07 -8.34 -24.26
N ILE A 329 -16.21 -9.29 -25.18
CA ILE A 329 -15.18 -9.63 -26.18
C ILE A 329 -14.83 -8.40 -27.03
N THR A 330 -15.85 -7.76 -27.61
CA THR A 330 -15.66 -6.59 -28.48
C THR A 330 -15.09 -5.40 -27.74
N THR A 331 -15.57 -5.13 -26.51
CA THR A 331 -15.06 -4.01 -25.70
C THR A 331 -13.61 -4.25 -25.29
N LEU A 332 -13.29 -5.39 -24.66
CA LEU A 332 -11.93 -5.71 -24.22
C LEU A 332 -10.92 -5.70 -25.38
N GLY A 333 -11.30 -6.23 -26.54
CA GLY A 333 -10.45 -6.17 -27.75
C GLY A 333 -10.19 -4.73 -28.21
N SER A 334 -11.20 -3.85 -28.13
CA SER A 334 -11.05 -2.45 -28.51
C SER A 334 -10.16 -1.66 -27.56
N LEU A 335 -10.14 -1.99 -26.25
CA LEU A 335 -9.38 -1.25 -25.24
C LEU A 335 -7.88 -1.24 -25.54
N ILE A 336 -7.33 -2.29 -26.17
CA ILE A 336 -5.91 -2.40 -26.53
C ILE A 336 -5.47 -1.23 -27.43
N PHE A 337 -6.37 -0.74 -28.29
CA PHE A 337 -6.08 0.32 -29.25
C PHE A 337 -6.32 1.73 -28.72
N ILE A 338 -6.91 1.87 -27.52
CA ILE A 338 -7.22 3.17 -26.91
C ILE A 338 -6.01 3.64 -26.09
N ARG A 339 -5.43 4.77 -26.49
CA ARG A 339 -4.30 5.40 -25.78
C ARG A 339 -4.72 6.36 -24.67
N ASP A 340 -5.84 7.06 -24.84
CA ASP A 340 -6.38 7.97 -23.83
C ASP A 340 -6.85 7.17 -22.59
N PRO A 341 -6.25 7.40 -21.40
CA PRO A 341 -6.61 6.66 -20.20
C PRO A 341 -8.06 6.87 -19.78
N LYS A 342 -8.58 8.10 -19.85
CA LYS A 342 -9.95 8.42 -19.43
C LYS A 342 -10.98 7.74 -20.34
N LEU A 343 -10.74 7.76 -21.67
CA LEU A 343 -11.60 7.06 -22.63
C LEU A 343 -11.53 5.55 -22.44
N LYS A 344 -10.33 4.99 -22.23
CA LYS A 344 -10.14 3.55 -21.98
C LYS A 344 -10.89 3.10 -20.73
N ILE A 345 -10.76 3.83 -19.62
CA ILE A 345 -11.46 3.57 -18.36
C ILE A 345 -12.97 3.67 -18.59
N GLY A 346 -13.44 4.76 -19.18
CA GLY A 346 -14.87 4.97 -19.44
C GLY A 346 -15.50 3.82 -20.23
N ARG A 347 -14.80 3.30 -21.25
CA ARG A 347 -15.23 2.12 -22.02
C ARG A 347 -15.22 0.82 -21.21
N ALA A 348 -14.24 0.66 -20.31
CA ALA A 348 -14.23 -0.48 -19.39
C ALA A 348 -15.41 -0.40 -18.41
N MET A 349 -15.79 0.78 -17.92
CA MET A 349 -16.93 0.94 -17.02
C MET A 349 -18.26 0.53 -17.68
N ASP A 350 -18.41 0.69 -18.99
CA ASP A 350 -19.64 0.33 -19.75
C ASP A 350 -19.97 -1.17 -19.78
N ILE A 351 -19.02 -2.03 -19.40
CA ILE A 351 -19.20 -3.48 -19.26
C ILE A 351 -19.15 -3.94 -17.80
N VAL A 352 -18.60 -3.13 -16.90
CA VAL A 352 -18.50 -3.43 -15.46
C VAL A 352 -19.77 -3.02 -14.73
N TYR A 353 -20.39 -1.90 -15.10
CA TYR A 353 -21.54 -1.33 -14.40
C TYR A 353 -22.75 -1.13 -15.33
N PRO A 354 -23.99 -1.23 -14.80
CA PRO A 354 -25.20 -0.94 -15.55
C PRO A 354 -25.27 0.52 -16.05
N PRO A 355 -25.76 0.80 -17.26
CA PRO A 355 -25.87 2.16 -17.79
C PRO A 355 -26.73 3.09 -16.93
N GLU A 356 -27.82 2.55 -16.38
CA GLU A 356 -28.72 3.30 -15.49
C GLU A 356 -28.00 3.72 -14.20
N TRP A 357 -27.23 2.81 -13.61
CA TRP A 357 -26.40 3.12 -12.44
C TRP A 357 -25.34 4.15 -12.77
N LEU A 358 -24.61 3.99 -13.89
CA LEU A 358 -23.58 4.94 -14.33
C LEU A 358 -24.12 6.35 -14.55
N ALA A 359 -25.36 6.49 -15.02
CA ALA A 359 -26.03 7.77 -15.26
C ALA A 359 -26.65 8.38 -13.98
N ALA A 360 -26.88 7.57 -12.95
CA ALA A 360 -27.44 8.03 -11.69
C ALA A 360 -26.41 8.82 -10.86
N LYS A 361 -26.92 9.63 -9.93
CA LYS A 361 -26.08 10.35 -8.96
C LYS A 361 -25.53 9.37 -7.92
N PRO A 362 -24.27 9.52 -7.46
CA PRO A 362 -23.73 8.69 -6.40
C PRO A 362 -24.54 8.77 -5.11
N THR A 363 -24.80 7.60 -4.53
CA THR A 363 -25.43 7.44 -3.22
C THR A 363 -24.37 6.87 -2.28
N SER A 364 -23.71 7.74 -1.52
CA SER A 364 -22.68 7.38 -0.53
C SER A 364 -22.81 8.30 0.68
N GLU A 365 -22.41 7.82 1.85
CA GLU A 365 -22.26 8.65 3.04
C GLU A 365 -20.98 9.51 2.99
N ASP A 366 -20.04 9.17 2.12
CA ASP A 366 -18.79 9.90 1.93
C ASP A 366 -19.02 11.18 1.08
N PRO A 367 -18.82 12.39 1.65
CA PRO A 367 -18.97 13.65 0.93
C PRO A 367 -18.13 13.73 -0.35
N GLU A 368 -16.96 13.09 -0.36
CA GLU A 368 -16.05 13.09 -1.50
C GLU A 368 -16.55 12.24 -2.67
N MET A 369 -17.47 11.30 -2.41
CA MET A 369 -18.10 10.48 -3.45
C MET A 369 -19.36 11.13 -4.02
N VAL A 370 -20.13 11.84 -3.19
CA VAL A 370 -21.39 12.49 -3.63
C VAL A 370 -21.19 13.83 -4.33
N LYS A 371 -19.94 14.33 -4.36
CA LYS A 371 -19.59 15.56 -5.09
C LYS A 371 -19.68 15.44 -6.61
N PHE A 372 -19.68 14.21 -7.14
CA PHE A 372 -19.77 13.97 -8.58
C PHE A 372 -21.23 13.99 -9.05
N ASP A 373 -21.45 14.47 -10.28
CA ASP A 373 -22.79 14.54 -10.86
C ASP A 373 -23.34 13.14 -11.18
N THR A 374 -22.46 12.22 -11.62
CA THR A 374 -22.83 10.85 -11.98
C THR A 374 -21.88 9.83 -11.36
N ASN A 375 -22.38 8.60 -11.16
CA ASN A 375 -21.56 7.46 -10.78
C ASN A 375 -20.44 7.20 -11.79
N ARG A 376 -20.67 7.45 -13.09
CA ARG A 376 -19.61 7.36 -14.10
C ARG A 376 -18.44 8.29 -13.76
N ASP A 377 -18.72 9.55 -13.47
CA ASP A 377 -17.68 10.53 -13.17
C ASP A 377 -16.91 10.15 -11.89
N MET A 378 -17.64 9.66 -10.88
CA MET A 378 -17.05 9.14 -9.64
C MET A 378 -16.11 7.97 -9.93
N VAL A 379 -16.58 6.88 -10.54
CA VAL A 379 -15.75 5.68 -10.73
C VAL A 379 -14.58 5.92 -11.69
N VAL A 380 -14.76 6.77 -12.71
CA VAL A 380 -13.66 7.17 -13.61
C VAL A 380 -12.62 7.98 -12.85
N SER A 381 -13.04 8.94 -12.01
CA SER A 381 -12.12 9.73 -11.19
C SER A 381 -11.37 8.86 -10.18
N MET A 382 -12.05 7.93 -9.53
CA MET A 382 -11.43 6.99 -8.60
C MET A 382 -10.43 6.07 -9.32
N ALA A 383 -10.79 5.57 -10.50
CA ALA A 383 -9.89 4.75 -11.31
C ALA A 383 -8.64 5.52 -11.76
N LEU A 384 -8.77 6.79 -12.14
CA LEU A 384 -7.63 7.65 -12.47
C LEU A 384 -6.72 7.87 -11.25
N ALA A 385 -7.29 8.20 -10.09
CA ALA A 385 -6.54 8.38 -8.85
C ALA A 385 -5.82 7.10 -8.38
N ARG A 386 -6.32 5.91 -8.76
CA ARG A 386 -5.63 4.64 -8.50
C ARG A 386 -4.48 4.40 -9.47
N ILE A 387 -4.63 4.82 -10.74
CA ILE A 387 -3.54 4.74 -11.73
C ILE A 387 -2.35 5.59 -11.30
N ASP A 388 -2.58 6.79 -10.75
CA ASP A 388 -1.49 7.65 -10.26
C ASP A 388 -0.74 7.05 -9.05
N ARG A 389 -1.36 6.10 -8.34
CA ARG A 389 -0.79 5.39 -7.18
C ARG A 389 -0.21 4.02 -7.50
N SER A 390 -0.34 3.53 -8.74
CA SER A 390 0.18 2.24 -9.18
C SER A 390 0.98 2.41 -10.48
N LYS A 391 1.57 1.33 -11.00
CA LYS A 391 2.23 1.35 -12.30
C LYS A 391 1.25 0.92 -13.40
N PRO A 392 1.34 1.51 -14.60
CA PRO A 392 0.61 1.00 -15.75
C PRO A 392 0.95 -0.47 -16.00
N GLN A 393 -0.07 -1.27 -16.30
CA GLN A 393 0.12 -2.68 -16.63
C GLN A 393 1.01 -2.83 -17.86
N SER A 394 2.01 -3.71 -17.79
CA SER A 394 2.80 -4.06 -18.96
C SER A 394 1.96 -4.84 -19.97
N LEU A 395 2.29 -4.72 -21.26
CA LEU A 395 1.61 -5.49 -22.31
C LEU A 395 1.74 -7.01 -22.09
N GLY A 396 2.92 -7.47 -21.64
CA GLY A 396 3.15 -8.87 -21.30
C GLY A 396 2.29 -9.34 -20.13
N GLY A 397 2.19 -8.53 -19.07
CA GLY A 397 1.33 -8.83 -17.93
C GLY A 397 -0.16 -8.89 -18.30
N ASN A 398 -0.62 -7.97 -19.15
CA ASN A 398 -1.99 -7.97 -19.68
C ASN A 398 -2.31 -9.26 -20.47
N ILE A 399 -1.43 -9.63 -21.42
CA ILE A 399 -1.58 -10.86 -22.21
C ILE A 399 -1.52 -12.09 -21.30
N GLY A 400 -0.62 -12.11 -20.32
CA GLY A 400 -0.48 -13.19 -19.36
C GLY A 400 -1.77 -13.41 -18.55
N GLN A 401 -2.34 -12.36 -17.96
CA GLN A 401 -3.60 -12.45 -17.21
C GLN A 401 -4.80 -12.81 -18.09
N MET A 402 -4.88 -12.25 -19.30
CA MET A 402 -5.93 -12.60 -20.26
C MET A 402 -5.87 -14.10 -20.61
N ALA A 403 -4.67 -14.64 -20.84
CA ALA A 403 -4.48 -16.07 -21.08
C ALA A 403 -4.88 -16.92 -19.87
N ALA A 404 -4.57 -16.47 -18.65
CA ALA A 404 -5.00 -17.15 -17.43
C ALA A 404 -6.53 -17.25 -17.34
N CYS A 405 -7.25 -16.15 -17.60
CA CYS A 405 -8.72 -16.12 -17.59
C CYS A 405 -9.30 -17.04 -18.67
N LEU A 406 -8.82 -16.94 -19.91
CA LEU A 406 -9.34 -17.72 -21.05
C LEU A 406 -9.08 -19.22 -20.91
N ARG A 407 -8.01 -19.61 -20.22
CA ARG A 407 -7.62 -21.01 -19.99
C ARG A 407 -8.11 -21.57 -18.65
N HIS A 408 -8.74 -20.75 -17.81
CA HIS A 408 -9.20 -21.17 -16.50
C HIS A 408 -10.26 -22.26 -16.63
N TYR A 409 -10.11 -23.32 -15.84
CA TYR A 409 -11.09 -24.37 -15.77
C TYR A 409 -10.97 -25.20 -14.47
N VAL A 410 -12.08 -25.28 -13.74
CA VAL A 410 -12.28 -26.15 -12.58
C VAL A 410 -13.49 -27.02 -12.89
N SER A 411 -13.29 -28.34 -12.93
CA SER A 411 -14.36 -29.28 -13.25
C SER A 411 -15.39 -29.40 -12.12
N ASP A 412 -16.60 -29.84 -12.45
CA ASP A 412 -17.64 -30.18 -11.46
C ASP A 412 -17.12 -31.19 -10.42
N GLU A 413 -16.24 -32.12 -10.80
CA GLU A 413 -15.59 -33.03 -9.84
C GLU A 413 -14.71 -32.29 -8.82
N ARG A 414 -13.94 -31.28 -9.26
CA ARG A 414 -13.14 -30.44 -8.36
C ARG A 414 -14.04 -29.54 -7.49
N LEU A 415 -15.13 -29.02 -8.04
CA LEU A 415 -16.14 -28.29 -7.25
C LEU A 415 -16.75 -29.20 -6.17
N LEU A 416 -17.12 -30.44 -6.51
CA LEU A 416 -17.62 -31.39 -5.52
C LEU A 416 -16.59 -31.72 -4.44
N LYS A 417 -15.28 -31.73 -4.76
CA LYS A 417 -14.22 -31.86 -3.75
C LYS A 417 -14.16 -30.65 -2.81
N ILE A 418 -14.35 -29.43 -3.32
CA ILE A 418 -14.49 -28.23 -2.47
C ILE A 418 -15.68 -28.41 -1.52
N ARG A 419 -16.86 -28.82 -2.03
CA ARG A 419 -18.03 -29.10 -1.19
C ARG A 419 -17.74 -30.14 -0.10
N GLN A 420 -17.07 -31.23 -0.46
CA GLN A 420 -16.72 -32.31 0.47
C GLN A 420 -15.73 -31.87 1.56
N SER A 421 -14.90 -30.86 1.30
CA SER A 421 -13.97 -30.32 2.30
C SER A 421 -14.69 -29.63 3.47
N GLY A 422 -15.96 -29.25 3.29
CA GLY A 422 -16.75 -28.56 4.31
C GLY A 422 -16.41 -27.08 4.47
N ILE A 423 -15.52 -26.51 3.65
CA ILE A 423 -15.24 -25.08 3.66
C ILE A 423 -16.54 -24.29 3.37
N PRO A 424 -16.91 -23.31 4.21
CA PRO A 424 -18.02 -22.41 3.92
C PRO A 424 -17.75 -21.61 2.65
N VAL A 425 -18.69 -21.69 1.70
CA VAL A 425 -18.65 -20.95 0.43
C VAL A 425 -19.84 -20.02 0.34
N LEU A 426 -19.62 -18.79 -0.12
CA LEU A 426 -20.65 -17.85 -0.54
C LEU A 426 -20.42 -17.47 -2.00
N VAL A 427 -21.43 -17.61 -2.85
CA VAL A 427 -21.39 -17.12 -4.24
C VAL A 427 -22.17 -15.83 -4.34
N VAL A 428 -21.60 -14.81 -5.00
CA VAL A 428 -22.22 -13.50 -5.18
C VAL A 428 -22.24 -13.13 -6.66
N THR A 429 -23.35 -12.58 -7.16
CA THR A 429 -23.47 -12.18 -8.57
C THR A 429 -24.44 -11.02 -8.77
N GLY A 430 -24.13 -10.14 -9.73
CA GLY A 430 -25.05 -9.12 -10.23
C GLY A 430 -25.88 -9.68 -11.38
N THR A 431 -27.20 -9.43 -11.41
CA THR A 431 -28.06 -10.02 -12.44
C THR A 431 -27.88 -9.39 -13.83
N TRP A 432 -27.26 -8.20 -13.92
CA TRP A 432 -26.96 -7.50 -15.18
C TRP A 432 -25.58 -7.86 -15.77
N ASP A 433 -24.69 -8.52 -15.02
CA ASP A 433 -23.27 -8.71 -15.37
C ASP A 433 -23.04 -9.10 -16.85
N ASN A 434 -22.48 -8.14 -17.61
CA ASN A 434 -22.19 -8.27 -19.03
C ASN A 434 -20.73 -8.63 -19.32
N LEU A 435 -19.94 -8.87 -18.27
CA LEU A 435 -18.55 -9.29 -18.37
C LEU A 435 -18.41 -10.79 -18.08
N VAL A 436 -19.02 -11.27 -16.99
CA VAL A 436 -19.12 -12.69 -16.65
C VAL A 436 -20.59 -13.07 -16.56
N ASN A 437 -21.04 -14.00 -17.41
CA ASN A 437 -22.46 -14.36 -17.43
C ASN A 437 -22.92 -14.91 -16.06
N PRO A 438 -23.99 -14.36 -15.44
CA PRO A 438 -24.48 -14.82 -14.14
C PRO A 438 -24.79 -16.32 -14.06
N LYS A 439 -25.09 -16.97 -15.21
CA LYS A 439 -25.24 -18.44 -15.33
C LYS A 439 -24.06 -19.22 -14.73
N ASN A 440 -22.87 -18.62 -14.71
CA ASN A 440 -21.70 -19.21 -14.07
C ASN A 440 -21.85 -19.29 -12.55
N SER A 441 -22.28 -18.21 -11.90
CA SER A 441 -22.54 -18.20 -10.45
C SER A 441 -23.67 -19.16 -10.07
N PHE A 442 -24.74 -19.24 -10.85
CA PHE A 442 -25.80 -20.23 -10.64
C PHE A 442 -25.27 -21.67 -10.76
N HIS A 443 -24.39 -21.93 -11.72
CA HIS A 443 -23.76 -23.24 -11.88
C HIS A 443 -22.87 -23.60 -10.69
N ILE A 444 -21.96 -22.69 -10.29
CA ILE A 444 -21.05 -22.89 -9.16
C ILE A 444 -21.85 -23.17 -7.88
N SER A 445 -22.82 -22.30 -7.54
CA SER A 445 -23.65 -22.46 -6.34
C SER A 445 -24.42 -23.78 -6.36
N LYS A 446 -24.96 -24.19 -7.52
CA LYS A 446 -25.68 -25.46 -7.64
C LYS A 446 -24.78 -26.68 -7.40
N VAL A 447 -23.57 -26.69 -7.93
CA VAL A 447 -22.64 -27.84 -7.76
C VAL A 447 -22.08 -27.88 -6.34
N LEU A 448 -21.72 -26.73 -5.79
CA LEU A 448 -21.22 -26.59 -4.42
C LEU A 448 -22.31 -26.76 -3.36
N ASP A 449 -23.58 -26.58 -3.73
CA ASP A 449 -24.73 -26.55 -2.83
C ASP A 449 -24.54 -25.53 -1.71
N CYS A 450 -24.22 -24.30 -2.12
CA CYS A 450 -23.90 -23.20 -1.24
C CYS A 450 -24.77 -21.96 -1.50
N PRO A 451 -24.89 -21.04 -0.52
CA PRO A 451 -25.65 -19.80 -0.68
C PRO A 451 -25.24 -19.00 -1.92
N LEU A 452 -26.25 -18.45 -2.60
CA LEU A 452 -26.10 -17.56 -3.74
C LEU A 452 -26.81 -16.24 -3.48
N GLU A 453 -26.03 -15.17 -3.36
CA GLU A 453 -26.52 -13.82 -3.19
C GLU A 453 -26.57 -13.08 -4.52
N GLN A 454 -27.77 -12.60 -4.87
CA GLN A 454 -28.02 -11.90 -6.10
C GLN A 454 -28.23 -10.40 -5.83
N PHE A 455 -27.45 -9.59 -6.54
CA PHE A 455 -27.59 -8.15 -6.56
C PHE A 455 -28.42 -7.79 -7.79
N GLU A 456 -29.74 -7.67 -7.58
CA GLU A 456 -30.69 -7.42 -8.66
C GLU A 456 -30.39 -6.08 -9.35
N GLY A 457 -30.31 -6.11 -10.68
CA GLY A 457 -29.98 -4.96 -11.52
C GLY A 457 -28.50 -4.58 -11.52
N SER A 458 -27.69 -5.14 -10.63
CA SER A 458 -26.26 -4.79 -10.52
C SER A 458 -25.37 -5.53 -11.50
N GLY A 459 -24.23 -4.91 -11.79
CA GLY A 459 -23.26 -5.40 -12.75
C GLY A 459 -22.16 -6.28 -12.16
N HIS A 460 -21.01 -6.24 -12.82
CA HIS A 460 -19.84 -7.04 -12.48
C HIS A 460 -19.12 -6.53 -11.24
N GLY A 461 -18.99 -5.20 -11.12
CA GLY A 461 -18.20 -4.49 -10.12
C GLY A 461 -18.91 -4.29 -8.78
N LEU A 462 -19.54 -5.34 -8.24
CA LEU A 462 -20.36 -5.26 -7.01
C LEU A 462 -19.70 -4.55 -5.82
N PRO A 463 -18.40 -4.79 -5.51
CA PRO A 463 -17.75 -4.13 -4.38
C PRO A 463 -17.74 -2.59 -4.49
N GLY A 464 -17.70 -2.06 -5.71
CA GLY A 464 -17.76 -0.62 -5.98
C GLY A 464 -19.19 -0.11 -6.23
N GLU A 465 -20.08 -0.95 -6.77
CA GLU A 465 -21.44 -0.56 -7.11
C GLU A 465 -22.36 -0.43 -5.89
N GLN A 466 -22.29 -1.42 -4.99
CA GLN A 466 -23.11 -1.51 -3.78
C GLN A 466 -22.24 -1.84 -2.55
N PRO A 467 -21.30 -0.94 -2.18
CA PRO A 467 -20.27 -1.22 -1.19
C PRO A 467 -20.86 -1.56 0.19
N VAL A 468 -21.89 -0.86 0.65
CA VAL A 468 -22.49 -1.08 1.99
C VAL A 468 -23.04 -2.50 2.10
N ARG A 469 -23.97 -2.87 1.19
CA ARG A 469 -24.57 -4.21 1.17
C ARG A 469 -23.53 -5.30 0.95
N TYR A 470 -22.55 -5.06 0.08
CA TYR A 470 -21.48 -6.04 -0.18
C TYR A 470 -20.60 -6.26 1.06
N ASN A 471 -20.19 -5.17 1.72
CA ASN A 471 -19.36 -5.21 2.92
C ASN A 471 -20.04 -5.92 4.09
N GLU A 472 -21.32 -5.60 4.35
CA GLU A 472 -22.12 -6.27 5.38
C GLU A 472 -22.23 -7.76 5.10
N LEU A 473 -22.45 -8.15 3.84
CA LEU A 473 -22.59 -9.55 3.45
C LEU A 473 -21.30 -10.36 3.66
N ILE A 474 -20.14 -9.82 3.26
CA ILE A 474 -18.87 -10.53 3.42
C ILE A 474 -18.44 -10.62 4.89
N ASP A 475 -18.64 -9.57 5.69
CA ASP A 475 -18.39 -9.60 7.14
C ASP A 475 -19.32 -10.60 7.83
N GLN A 476 -20.59 -10.67 7.42
CA GLN A 476 -21.52 -11.68 7.90
C GLN A 476 -21.03 -13.10 7.63
N HIS A 477 -20.56 -13.36 6.41
CA HIS A 477 -20.03 -14.66 6.04
C HIS A 477 -18.76 -15.01 6.82
N PHE A 478 -17.81 -14.08 6.94
CA PHE A 478 -16.55 -14.31 7.67
C PHE A 478 -16.77 -14.51 9.17
N SER A 479 -17.56 -13.64 9.81
CA SER A 479 -17.87 -13.72 11.24
C SER A 479 -18.56 -15.04 11.60
N LYS A 480 -19.54 -15.48 10.78
CA LYS A 480 -20.23 -16.76 10.97
C LYS A 480 -19.29 -17.95 10.88
N SER A 481 -18.36 -17.94 9.92
CA SER A 481 -17.37 -19.00 9.77
C SER A 481 -16.33 -19.02 10.89
N ALA A 482 -16.03 -17.87 11.49
CA ALA A 482 -15.12 -17.75 12.63
C ALA A 482 -15.79 -18.07 13.99
N GLY A 483 -17.11 -18.32 14.02
CA GLY A 483 -17.85 -18.55 15.27
C GLY A 483 -17.99 -17.30 16.14
N ILE A 484 -17.97 -16.11 15.53
CA ILE A 484 -18.14 -14.82 16.20
C ILE A 484 -19.63 -14.47 16.12
N ASP A 485 -20.36 -14.56 17.23
CA ASP A 485 -21.77 -14.15 17.31
C ASP A 485 -21.91 -12.62 17.22
N PHE A 486 -23.00 -12.16 16.59
CA PHE A 486 -23.33 -10.75 16.32
C PHE A 486 -23.90 -10.00 17.52
#